data_AF-A0A6J0LVS3-F1
#
_entry.id   AF-A0A6J0LVS3-F1
#
_cell.length_a   1.000
_cell.length_b   1.000
_cell.length_c   1.000
_cell.angle_alpha   90.00
_cell.angle_beta   90.00
_cell.angle_gamma   90.00
#
_symmetry.space_group_name_H-M   'P 1'
#
loop_
_entity.id
_entity.type
_entity.pdbx_description
1 polymer ?
#
loop_
_entity_poly.entity_id
_entity_poly.type
_entity_poly.pdbx_seq_one_letter_code
_entity_poly.pdbx_strand_id
1 'polypeptide(L)'
;MHLRGSGLLETIDNTKTVSDEKKAKAMIFLRHHIHDGLKDEYITKEDPGDLWKSLKERFDHQKYVILPKAKHEWIHLRFQDYKSVSEFNSAMFGITSRMMLCGEKISDYDMIEKTLSTFYPENVVLQQQYRVNGFKRYSELM
;
A
#
# COMPACT_ATOMS: atom_id res chain seq x y z
N MET A 1 -14.47 0.49 5.92
CA MET A 1 -14.36 -0.83 5.25
C MET A 1 -15.71 -1.54 5.35
N HIS A 2 -16.41 -1.75 4.23
CA HIS A 2 -17.83 -2.18 4.20
C HIS A 2 -18.11 -3.48 4.97
N LEU A 3 -17.25 -4.50 4.86
CA LEU A 3 -17.43 -5.76 5.60
C LEU A 3 -17.49 -5.56 7.13
N ARG A 4 -16.69 -4.62 7.67
CA ARG A 4 -16.72 -4.28 9.11
C ARG A 4 -18.01 -3.54 9.47
N GLY A 5 -18.41 -2.57 8.66
CA GLY A 5 -19.63 -1.78 8.90
C GLY A 5 -20.90 -2.63 8.83
N SER A 6 -20.91 -3.67 8.00
CA SER A 6 -22.05 -4.58 7.83
C SER A 6 -22.02 -5.81 8.75
N GLY A 7 -21.06 -5.92 9.68
CA GLY A 7 -20.95 -7.05 10.60
C GLY A 7 -20.62 -8.39 9.92
N LEU A 8 -19.96 -8.36 8.75
CA LEU A 8 -19.64 -9.53 7.93
C LEU A 8 -18.18 -9.99 8.09
N LEU A 9 -17.37 -9.37 8.94
CA LEU A 9 -15.96 -9.76 9.12
C LEU A 9 -15.77 -11.22 9.57
N GLU A 10 -16.74 -11.79 10.26
CA GLU A 10 -16.69 -13.19 10.66
C GLU A 10 -16.79 -14.18 9.50
N THR A 11 -17.36 -13.78 8.36
CA THR A 11 -17.55 -14.69 7.22
C THR A 11 -16.25 -15.02 6.50
N ILE A 12 -15.21 -14.20 6.67
CA ILE A 12 -13.89 -14.43 6.04
C ILE A 12 -12.94 -15.24 6.93
N ASP A 13 -13.41 -15.66 8.10
CA ASP A 13 -12.68 -16.49 9.05
C ASP A 13 -13.28 -17.90 9.05
N ASN A 14 -12.57 -18.85 8.42
CA ASN A 14 -13.02 -20.24 8.28
C ASN A 14 -13.19 -20.96 9.63
N THR A 15 -12.70 -20.39 10.74
CA THR A 15 -12.88 -20.97 12.07
C THR A 15 -14.24 -20.64 12.69
N LYS A 16 -14.96 -19.66 12.12
CA LYS A 16 -16.24 -19.20 12.66
C LYS A 16 -17.41 -19.87 11.96
N THR A 17 -18.40 -20.26 12.77
CA THR A 17 -19.70 -20.70 12.27
C THR A 17 -20.56 -19.46 12.04
N VAL A 18 -20.96 -19.25 10.79
CA VAL A 18 -21.71 -18.07 10.35
C VAL A 18 -22.88 -18.54 9.47
N SER A 19 -24.01 -17.81 9.51
CA SER A 19 -25.19 -18.18 8.72
C SER A 19 -24.95 -18.06 7.22
N ASP A 20 -25.63 -18.90 6.44
CA ASP A 20 -25.54 -18.89 4.97
C ASP A 20 -25.97 -17.54 4.38
N GLU A 21 -26.93 -16.84 5.00
CA GLU A 21 -27.34 -15.50 4.59
C GLU A 21 -26.17 -14.50 4.67
N LYS A 22 -25.41 -14.51 5.77
CA LYS A 22 -24.24 -13.65 5.94
C LYS A 22 -23.13 -14.05 4.97
N LYS A 23 -22.91 -15.34 4.74
CA LYS A 23 -21.95 -15.83 3.75
C LYS A 23 -22.31 -15.36 2.34
N ALA A 24 -23.58 -15.50 1.93
CA ALA A 24 -24.06 -15.04 0.63
C ALA A 24 -23.88 -13.53 0.45
N LYS A 25 -24.22 -12.71 1.47
CA LYS A 25 -24.00 -11.25 1.44
C LYS A 25 -22.52 -10.90 1.28
N ALA A 26 -21.65 -11.58 2.02
CA ALA A 26 -20.21 -11.37 1.90
C ALA A 26 -19.69 -11.80 0.51
N MET A 27 -20.18 -12.91 -0.03
CA MET A 27 -19.80 -13.39 -1.37
C MET A 27 -20.20 -12.41 -2.47
N ILE A 28 -21.43 -11.88 -2.45
CA ILE A 28 -21.87 -10.85 -3.39
C ILE A 28 -20.95 -9.63 -3.31
N PHE A 29 -20.65 -9.18 -2.09
CA PHE A 29 -19.76 -8.04 -1.88
C PHE A 29 -18.35 -8.31 -2.44
N LEU A 30 -17.74 -9.46 -2.10
CA LEU A 30 -16.39 -9.81 -2.56
C LEU A 30 -16.34 -9.93 -4.08
N ARG A 31 -17.27 -10.68 -4.69
CA ARG A 31 -17.33 -10.86 -6.15
C ARG A 31 -17.60 -9.57 -6.89
N HIS A 32 -18.31 -8.61 -6.29
CA HIS A 32 -18.53 -7.32 -6.92
C HIS A 32 -17.25 -6.48 -7.00
N HIS A 33 -16.39 -6.56 -5.99
CA HIS A 33 -15.24 -5.65 -5.83
C HIS A 33 -13.89 -6.24 -6.23
N ILE A 34 -13.79 -7.53 -6.55
CA ILE A 34 -12.57 -8.10 -7.14
C ILE A 34 -12.53 -7.86 -8.66
N HIS A 35 -11.32 -7.82 -9.23
CA HIS A 35 -11.09 -7.65 -10.66
C HIS A 35 -11.74 -8.79 -11.46
N ASP A 36 -12.29 -8.50 -12.65
CA ASP A 36 -13.04 -9.47 -13.46
C ASP A 36 -12.23 -10.75 -13.76
N GLY A 37 -10.96 -10.62 -14.14
CA GLY A 37 -10.09 -11.79 -14.34
C GLY A 37 -9.91 -12.68 -13.09
N LEU A 38 -10.08 -12.15 -11.89
CA LEU A 38 -10.08 -12.96 -10.65
C LEU A 38 -11.43 -13.61 -10.39
N LYS A 39 -12.54 -13.02 -10.89
CA LYS A 39 -13.88 -13.62 -10.76
C LYS A 39 -13.95 -14.94 -11.52
N ASP A 40 -13.38 -14.96 -12.73
CA ASP A 40 -13.33 -16.16 -13.57
C ASP A 40 -12.46 -17.24 -12.93
N GLU A 41 -11.26 -16.86 -12.44
CA GLU A 41 -10.33 -17.80 -11.80
C GLU A 41 -10.90 -18.42 -10.51
N TYR A 42 -11.65 -17.63 -9.74
CA TYR A 42 -12.25 -18.07 -8.47
C TYR A 42 -13.76 -18.32 -8.59
N ILE A 43 -14.27 -18.63 -9.78
CA ILE A 43 -15.71 -18.84 -9.98
C ILE A 43 -16.25 -19.97 -9.10
N THR A 44 -15.47 -21.03 -8.88
CA THR A 44 -15.82 -22.22 -8.09
C THR A 44 -15.75 -22.03 -6.57
N LYS A 45 -15.22 -20.89 -6.07
CA LYS A 45 -15.15 -20.63 -4.63
C LYS A 45 -16.51 -20.13 -4.12
N GLU A 46 -17.25 -21.00 -3.45
CA GLU A 46 -18.60 -20.67 -2.94
C GLU A 46 -18.58 -20.09 -1.52
N ASP A 47 -17.53 -20.38 -0.74
CA ASP A 47 -17.36 -19.86 0.61
C ASP A 47 -16.50 -18.57 0.63
N PRO A 48 -16.94 -17.51 1.34
CA PRO A 48 -16.25 -16.22 1.39
C PRO A 48 -14.89 -16.29 2.10
N GLY A 49 -14.73 -17.16 3.09
CA GLY A 49 -13.46 -17.33 3.76
C GLY A 49 -12.46 -18.12 2.92
N ASP A 50 -12.92 -19.10 2.13
CA ASP A 50 -12.08 -19.77 1.14
C ASP A 50 -11.63 -18.82 0.02
N LEU A 51 -12.54 -18.01 -0.52
CA LEU A 51 -12.21 -16.98 -1.52
C LEU A 51 -11.19 -15.98 -0.94
N TRP A 52 -11.45 -15.49 0.27
CA TRP A 52 -10.56 -14.56 0.96
C TRP A 52 -9.17 -15.17 1.19
N LYS A 53 -9.09 -16.42 1.63
CA LYS A 53 -7.83 -17.13 1.85
C LYS A 53 -7.04 -17.27 0.56
N SER A 54 -7.67 -17.70 -0.54
CA SER A 54 -7.00 -17.82 -1.85
C SER A 54 -6.51 -16.47 -2.38
N LEU A 55 -7.30 -15.40 -2.24
CA LEU A 55 -6.87 -14.05 -2.60
C LEU A 55 -5.67 -13.63 -1.74
N LYS A 56 -5.75 -13.82 -0.42
CA LYS A 56 -4.68 -13.49 0.51
C LYS A 56 -3.38 -14.21 0.14
N GLU A 57 -3.42 -15.52 -0.07
CA GLU A 57 -2.26 -16.33 -0.44
C GLU A 57 -1.60 -15.83 -1.74
N ARG A 58 -2.40 -15.52 -2.76
CA ARG A 58 -1.89 -14.96 -4.02
C ARG A 58 -1.17 -13.63 -3.81
N PHE A 59 -1.82 -12.69 -3.12
CA PHE A 59 -1.28 -11.34 -2.92
C PHE A 59 -0.12 -11.32 -1.93
N ASP A 60 -0.12 -12.21 -0.93
CA ASP A 60 1.02 -12.39 -0.03
C ASP A 60 2.24 -12.90 -0.81
N HIS A 61 2.05 -13.78 -1.80
CA HIS A 61 3.15 -14.19 -2.68
C HIS A 61 3.67 -13.04 -3.56
N GLN A 62 2.78 -12.17 -4.06
CA GLN A 62 3.19 -11.01 -4.85
C GLN A 62 4.09 -10.03 -4.07
N LYS A 63 3.98 -9.97 -2.74
CA LYS A 63 4.84 -9.13 -1.89
C LYS A 63 6.33 -9.47 -2.06
N TYR A 64 6.68 -10.72 -2.37
CA TYR A 64 8.07 -11.12 -2.63
C TYR A 64 8.67 -10.48 -3.88
N VAL A 65 7.85 -10.08 -4.85
CA VAL A 65 8.31 -9.38 -6.06
C VAL A 65 8.16 -7.86 -5.89
N ILE A 66 7.09 -7.41 -5.23
CA ILE A 66 6.81 -5.99 -5.01
C ILE A 66 7.89 -5.36 -4.11
N LEU A 67 8.28 -6.03 -3.02
CA LEU A 67 9.18 -5.44 -2.02
C LEU A 67 10.59 -5.18 -2.58
N PRO A 68 11.29 -6.13 -3.24
CA PRO A 68 12.61 -5.86 -3.82
C PRO A 68 12.56 -4.74 -4.85
N LYS A 69 11.52 -4.70 -5.69
CA LYS A 69 11.34 -3.64 -6.68
C LYS A 69 11.15 -2.27 -6.03
N ALA A 70 10.27 -2.18 -5.02
CA ALA A 70 10.04 -0.93 -4.30
C ALA A 70 11.29 -0.46 -3.53
N LYS A 71 12.07 -1.38 -2.92
CA LYS A 71 13.35 -1.06 -2.29
C LYS A 71 14.37 -0.54 -3.29
N HIS A 72 14.46 -1.16 -4.46
CA HIS A 72 15.34 -0.69 -5.52
C HIS A 72 14.95 0.72 -5.98
N GLU A 73 13.67 0.96 -6.25
CA GLU A 73 13.17 2.29 -6.62
C GLU A 73 13.40 3.31 -5.49
N TRP A 74 13.21 2.94 -4.22
CA TRP A 74 13.51 3.80 -3.08
C TRP A 74 14.98 4.21 -3.03
N ILE A 75 15.91 3.29 -3.23
CA ILE A 75 17.35 3.60 -3.22
C ILE A 75 17.69 4.59 -4.34
N HIS A 76 17.12 4.40 -5.54
CA HIS A 76 17.42 5.19 -6.74
C HIS A 76 16.52 6.43 -6.89
N LEU A 77 15.54 6.63 -6.02
CA LEU A 77 14.69 7.81 -6.04
C LEU A 77 15.54 9.06 -5.78
N ARG A 78 15.51 10.03 -6.71
CA ARG A 78 16.17 11.32 -6.56
C ARG A 78 15.27 12.46 -7.01
N PHE A 79 15.21 13.54 -6.22
CA PHE A 79 14.40 14.73 -6.54
C PHE A 79 14.73 15.31 -7.92
N GLN A 80 16.01 15.35 -8.28
CA GLN A 80 16.51 15.84 -9.57
C GLN A 80 16.02 15.09 -10.81
N ASP A 81 15.50 13.87 -10.67
CA ASP A 81 15.04 13.07 -11.81
C ASP A 81 13.60 13.41 -12.24
N TYR A 82 12.92 14.32 -11.53
CA TYR A 82 11.52 14.69 -11.75
C TYR A 82 11.38 16.15 -12.17
N LYS A 83 10.37 16.46 -12.99
CA LYS A 83 10.16 17.81 -13.52
C LYS A 83 9.47 18.74 -12.53
N SER A 84 8.81 18.18 -11.52
CA SER A 84 8.08 18.95 -10.52
C SER A 84 8.05 18.25 -9.16
N VAL A 85 7.84 19.04 -8.11
CA VAL A 85 7.59 18.56 -6.74
C VAL A 85 6.43 17.56 -6.71
N SER A 86 5.37 17.82 -7.48
CA SER A 86 4.19 16.94 -7.53
C SER A 86 4.52 15.56 -8.11
N GLU A 87 5.29 15.50 -9.20
CA GLU A 87 5.72 14.22 -9.79
C GLU A 87 6.59 13.41 -8.83
N PHE A 88 7.57 14.08 -8.20
CA PHE A 88 8.42 13.46 -7.20
C PHE A 88 7.61 12.94 -6.00
N ASN A 89 6.69 13.75 -5.47
CA ASN A 89 5.85 13.36 -4.34
C ASN A 89 4.95 12.17 -4.69
N SER A 90 4.37 12.16 -5.90
CA SER A 90 3.59 11.02 -6.39
C SER A 90 4.42 9.74 -6.43
N ALA A 91 5.66 9.82 -6.94
CA ALA A 91 6.57 8.67 -6.95
C ALA A 91 6.97 8.22 -5.54
N MET A 92 7.30 9.16 -4.65
CA MET A 92 7.60 8.90 -3.24
C MET A 92 6.45 8.13 -2.58
N PHE A 93 5.22 8.64 -2.65
CA PHE A 93 4.04 7.98 -2.07
C PHE A 93 3.76 6.63 -2.72
N GLY A 94 3.93 6.50 -4.03
CA GLY A 94 3.75 5.23 -4.74
C GLY A 94 4.77 4.14 -4.33
N ILE A 95 6.01 4.53 -4.03
CA ILE A 95 7.05 3.63 -3.54
C ILE A 95 6.78 3.26 -2.07
N THR A 96 6.59 4.25 -1.19
CA THR A 96 6.39 4.01 0.24
C THR A 96 5.11 3.22 0.51
N SER A 97 4.03 3.47 -0.22
CA SER A 97 2.80 2.68 -0.12
C SER A 97 3.01 1.21 -0.45
N ARG A 98 3.84 0.90 -1.47
CA ARG A 98 4.18 -0.49 -1.82
C ARG A 98 5.08 -1.14 -0.78
N MET A 99 6.02 -0.40 -0.19
CA MET A 99 6.85 -0.89 0.91
C MET A 99 5.98 -1.19 2.14
N MET A 100 5.09 -0.27 2.52
CA MET A 100 4.16 -0.44 3.64
C MET A 100 3.18 -1.59 3.43
N LEU A 101 2.69 -1.79 2.21
CA LEU A 101 1.87 -2.95 1.83
C LEU A 101 2.61 -4.28 2.12
N CYS A 102 3.93 -4.29 1.95
CA CYS A 102 4.78 -5.44 2.22
C CYS A 102 5.24 -5.55 3.69
N GLY A 103 4.75 -4.68 4.59
CA GLY A 103 5.05 -4.72 6.01
C GLY A 103 6.23 -3.87 6.46
N GLU A 104 6.88 -3.13 5.56
CA GLU A 104 7.93 -2.17 5.95
C GLU A 104 7.31 -0.98 6.69
N LYS A 105 8.02 -0.46 7.68
CA LYS A 105 7.64 0.78 8.36
C LYS A 105 8.43 1.93 7.76
N ILE A 106 7.73 2.81 7.05
CA ILE A 106 8.30 4.06 6.53
C ILE A 106 7.66 5.21 7.29
N SER A 107 8.48 6.01 7.97
CA SER A 107 8.03 7.17 8.73
C SER A 107 8.08 8.45 7.88
N ASP A 108 7.40 9.50 8.36
CA ASP A 108 7.55 10.85 7.81
C ASP A 108 9.01 11.30 7.81
N TYR A 109 9.77 10.98 8.86
CA TYR A 109 11.20 11.30 8.94
C TYR A 109 12.00 10.64 7.81
N ASP A 110 11.74 9.36 7.52
CA ASP A 110 12.43 8.65 6.44
C ASP A 110 12.16 9.30 5.08
N MET A 111 10.92 9.73 4.85
CA MET A 111 10.53 10.43 3.63
C MET A 111 11.16 11.82 3.54
N ILE A 112 11.19 12.58 4.64
CA ILE A 112 11.83 13.90 4.72
C ILE A 112 13.33 13.77 4.42
N GLU A 113 14.04 12.90 5.14
CA GLU A 113 15.47 12.73 4.93
C GLU A 113 15.78 12.18 3.53
N LYS A 114 14.95 11.28 2.99
CA LYS A 114 15.10 10.81 1.61
C LYS A 114 14.95 11.94 0.60
N THR A 115 13.98 12.83 0.77
CA THR A 115 13.81 14.01 -0.09
C THR A 115 15.02 14.92 0.00
N LEU A 116 15.39 15.33 1.22
CA LEU A 116 16.51 16.24 1.45
C LEU A 116 17.84 15.65 0.98
N SER A 117 18.08 14.35 1.14
CA SER A 117 19.32 13.70 0.69
C SER A 117 19.48 13.67 -0.83
N THR A 118 18.41 13.96 -1.58
CA THR A 118 18.40 13.87 -3.05
C THR A 118 18.33 15.23 -3.74
N PHE A 119 18.46 16.31 -2.97
CA PHE A 119 18.63 17.65 -3.50
C PHE A 119 19.92 17.74 -4.31
N TYR A 120 19.90 18.62 -5.31
CA TYR A 120 21.09 18.99 -6.06
C TYR A 120 22.21 19.47 -5.11
N PRO A 121 23.49 19.12 -5.36
CA PRO A 121 24.62 19.58 -4.54
C PRO A 121 24.69 21.09 -4.37
N GLU A 122 24.20 21.86 -5.34
CA GLU A 122 24.13 23.32 -5.29
C GLU A 122 23.14 23.82 -4.22
N ASN A 123 22.18 22.99 -3.81
CA ASN A 123 21.14 23.31 -2.84
C ASN A 123 21.47 22.84 -1.41
N VAL A 124 22.74 22.57 -1.09
CA VAL A 124 23.17 22.11 0.25
C VAL A 124 22.77 23.09 1.37
N VAL A 125 22.82 24.41 1.13
CA VAL A 125 22.38 25.41 2.12
C VAL A 125 20.88 25.28 2.41
N LEU A 126 20.08 25.15 1.35
CA LEU A 126 18.64 24.97 1.48
C LEU A 126 18.32 23.67 2.23
N GLN A 127 18.99 22.57 1.88
CA GLN A 127 18.88 21.28 2.57
C GLN A 127 19.12 21.42 4.08
N GLN A 128 20.16 22.15 4.50
CA GLN A 128 20.47 22.40 5.90
C GLN A 128 19.39 23.24 6.60
N GLN A 129 18.83 24.26 5.92
CA GLN A 129 17.74 25.06 6.46
C GLN A 129 16.51 24.20 6.77
N TYR A 130 16.12 23.32 5.84
CA TYR A 130 15.00 22.38 6.06
C TYR A 130 15.23 21.45 7.25
N ARG A 131 16.47 20.97 7.46
CA ARG A 131 16.79 20.14 8.63
C ARG A 131 16.70 20.91 9.94
N VAL A 132 17.19 22.15 9.97
CA VAL A 132 17.15 23.01 11.16
C VAL A 132 15.73 23.41 11.54
N ASN A 133 14.84 23.57 10.54
CA ASN A 133 13.42 23.85 10.80
C ASN A 133 12.69 22.70 11.53
N GLY A 134 13.23 21.47 11.47
CA GLY A 134 12.75 20.37 12.29
C GLY A 134 11.33 19.91 11.95
N PHE A 135 10.97 19.91 10.67
CA PHE A 135 9.69 19.39 10.18
C PHE A 135 9.48 17.95 10.66
N LYS A 136 8.25 17.66 11.12
CA LYS A 136 7.88 16.37 11.70
C LYS A 136 7.00 15.55 10.79
N ARG A 137 6.28 16.21 9.88
CA ARG A 137 5.39 15.56 8.91
C ARG A 137 5.90 15.84 7.51
N TYR A 138 5.87 14.82 6.64
CA TYR A 138 6.27 14.98 5.25
C TYR A 138 5.44 16.05 4.53
N SER A 139 4.17 16.19 4.90
CA SER A 139 3.27 17.22 4.36
C SER A 139 3.71 18.65 4.63
N GLU A 140 4.61 18.89 5.59
CA GLU A 140 5.13 20.23 5.91
C GLU A 140 6.24 20.69 4.95
N LEU A 141 6.74 19.79 4.08
CA LEU A 141 7.70 20.13 3.02
C LEU A 141 7.05 20.73 1.77
N MET A 142 5.72 20.71 1.67
CA MET A 142 4.95 21.16 0.50
C MET A 142 4.42 22.57 0.64
#